data_AF-A0AAU4US05-F1
#
_entry.id   AF-A0AAU4US05-F1
#
_cell.length_a   1.000
_cell.length_b   1.000
_cell.length_c   1.000
_cell.angle_alpha   90.00
_cell.angle_beta   90.00
_cell.angle_gamma   90.00
#
_symmetry.space_group_name_H-M   'P 1'
#
loop_
_entity.id
_entity.type
_entity.pdbx_description
1 polymer ?
#
loop_
_entity_poly.entity_id
_entity_poly.type
_entity_poly.pdbx_seq_one_letter_code
_entity_poly.pdbx_strand_id
1 'polypeptide(L)'
;MAVEGKDLMLLGRYAKGLSYFVGLPQMAGERTAFGHHGSGGSIAFADRARGPAFSLTRTRLVGGAADTVARMLADEIRSAVTGAKGA
;
A
#
# COMPACT_ATOMS: atom_id res chain seq x y z
N MET A 1 3.49 1.54 -17.36
CA MET A 1 2.25 0.85 -17.79
C MET A 1 1.99 -0.28 -16.81
N ALA A 2 0.79 -0.36 -16.21
CA ALA A 2 0.41 -1.47 -15.33
C ALA A 2 -0.52 -2.41 -16.10
N VAL A 3 -0.41 -3.71 -15.83
CA VAL A 3 -1.23 -4.77 -16.41
C VAL A 3 -2.10 -5.37 -15.31
N GLU A 4 -3.38 -5.54 -15.61
CA GLU A 4 -4.34 -6.15 -14.69
C GLU A 4 -4.65 -7.58 -15.12
N GLY A 5 -4.63 -8.52 -14.17
CA GLY A 5 -4.85 -9.93 -14.49
C GLY A 5 -4.94 -10.81 -13.25
N LYS A 6 -5.22 -12.09 -13.47
CA LYS A 6 -5.15 -13.11 -12.43
C LYS A 6 -3.67 -13.40 -12.13
N ASP A 7 -3.29 -13.20 -10.88
CA ASP A 7 -2.01 -13.67 -10.37
C ASP A 7 -2.11 -15.18 -10.09
N LEU A 8 -1.24 -15.97 -10.71
CA LEU A 8 -1.28 -17.44 -10.59
C LEU A 8 -0.69 -17.95 -9.27
N MET A 9 0.11 -17.14 -8.58
CA MET A 9 0.68 -17.49 -7.28
C MET A 9 -0.27 -17.12 -6.14
N LEU A 10 -0.83 -15.92 -6.20
CA LEU A 10 -1.74 -15.41 -5.16
C LEU A 10 -3.21 -15.73 -5.43
N LEU A 11 -3.52 -16.32 -6.59
CA LEU A 11 -4.85 -16.75 -7.04
C LEU A 11 -5.91 -15.63 -7.15
N GLY A 12 -5.58 -14.40 -6.78
CA GLY A 12 -6.42 -13.20 -6.89
C GLY A 12 -6.17 -12.40 -8.16
N ARG A 13 -6.98 -11.35 -8.38
CA ARG A 13 -6.77 -10.39 -9.47
C ARG A 13 -6.06 -9.16 -8.94
N TYR A 14 -4.99 -8.75 -9.63
CA TYR A 14 -4.17 -7.62 -9.23
C TYR A 14 -3.71 -6.82 -10.45
N ALA A 15 -3.55 -5.51 -10.26
CA ALA A 15 -2.77 -4.68 -11.17
C ALA A 15 -1.29 -4.73 -10.77
N LYS A 16 -0.41 -4.97 -11.74
CA LYS A 16 1.05 -4.99 -11.53
C LYS A 16 1.78 -4.16 -12.57
N GLY A 17 2.89 -3.55 -12.18
CA GLY A 17 3.79 -2.84 -13.08
C GLY A 17 5.21 -2.85 -12.54
N LEU A 18 6.19 -3.18 -13.41
CA LEU A 18 7.62 -3.22 -13.05
C LEU A 18 7.89 -3.96 -11.72
N SER A 19 7.30 -5.14 -11.56
CA SER A 19 7.40 -6.00 -10.36
C SER A 19 6.70 -5.52 -9.09
N TYR A 20 5.99 -4.38 -9.12
CA TYR A 20 5.19 -3.89 -8.01
C TYR A 20 3.70 -4.17 -8.19
N PHE A 21 2.99 -4.35 -7.08
CA PHE A 21 1.53 -4.21 -7.08
C PHE A 21 1.17 -2.73 -7.21
N VAL A 22 0.05 -2.46 -7.87
CA VAL A 22 -0.51 -1.11 -8.06
C VAL A 22 -1.90 -1.07 -7.43
N GLY A 23 -2.16 -0.07 -6.60
CA GLY A 23 -3.48 0.15 -6.01
C GLY A 23 -3.98 -1.00 -5.14
N LEU A 24 -3.12 -1.58 -4.29
CA LEU A 24 -3.58 -2.54 -3.29
C LEU A 24 -4.55 -1.86 -2.29
N PRO A 25 -5.43 -2.63 -1.61
CA PRO A 25 -6.31 -2.07 -0.57
C PRO A 25 -5.57 -1.31 0.54
N GLN A 26 -4.39 -1.77 0.93
CA GLN A 26 -3.51 -1.10 1.91
C GLN A 26 -2.97 0.25 1.40
N MET A 27 -3.00 0.46 0.08
CA MET A 27 -2.65 1.71 -0.61
C MET A 27 -3.90 2.58 -0.89
N ALA A 28 -5.04 2.26 -0.28
CA ALA A 28 -6.36 2.84 -0.53
C ALA A 28 -6.91 2.61 -1.95
N GLY A 29 -6.36 1.66 -2.71
CA GLY A 29 -6.80 1.40 -4.08
C GLY A 29 -6.29 2.40 -5.12
N GLU A 30 -5.42 3.34 -4.73
CA GLU A 30 -4.97 4.38 -5.66
C GLU A 30 -4.07 3.85 -6.76
N ARG A 31 -4.40 4.15 -8.02
CA ARG A 31 -3.61 3.72 -9.19
C ARG A 31 -2.27 4.45 -9.32
N THR A 32 -2.07 5.54 -8.57
CA THR A 32 -0.80 6.26 -8.45
C THR A 32 0.14 5.65 -7.41
N ALA A 33 -0.37 4.73 -6.59
CA ALA A 33 0.38 4.04 -5.56
C ALA A 33 0.90 2.68 -6.04
N PHE A 34 2.16 2.38 -5.72
CA PHE A 34 2.80 1.13 -6.08
C PHE A 34 3.72 0.62 -4.95
N GLY A 35 3.81 -0.70 -4.79
CA GLY A 35 4.61 -1.30 -3.73
C GLY A 35 4.42 -2.81 -3.58
N HIS A 36 4.72 -3.32 -2.41
CA HIS A 36 4.65 -4.75 -2.11
C HIS A 36 4.16 -4.98 -0.68
N HIS A 37 3.19 -5.89 -0.51
CA HIS A 37 2.81 -6.41 0.79
C HIS A 37 3.60 -7.70 1.06
N GLY A 38 3.99 -7.92 2.31
CA GLY A 38 4.56 -9.17 2.76
C GLY A 38 3.52 -10.04 3.48
N SER A 39 3.74 -11.35 3.46
CA SER A 39 3.01 -12.27 4.32
C SER A 39 3.11 -11.82 5.78
N GLY A 40 1.98 -11.79 6.49
CA GLY A 40 1.93 -11.35 7.90
C GLY A 40 1.56 -9.89 8.13
N GLY A 41 1.20 -9.13 7.09
CA GLY A 41 0.64 -7.77 7.21
C GLY A 41 1.67 -6.64 7.18
N SER A 42 2.91 -6.94 6.74
CA SER A 42 3.90 -5.92 6.40
C SER A 42 3.63 -5.35 5.01
N ILE A 43 4.05 -4.11 4.78
CA ILE A 43 3.93 -3.47 3.47
C ILE A 43 4.91 -2.32 3.33
N ALA A 44 5.41 -2.09 2.11
CA ALA A 44 6.06 -0.85 1.73
C ALA A 44 5.52 -0.37 0.37
N PHE A 45 5.26 0.92 0.24
CA PHE A 45 4.75 1.51 -0.99
C PHE A 45 5.06 3.00 -1.12
N ALA A 46 5.01 3.51 -2.34
CA ALA A 46 5.08 4.94 -2.64
C ALA A 46 3.83 5.38 -3.39
N ASP A 47 3.44 6.65 -3.23
CA ASP A 47 2.34 7.25 -3.98
C ASP A 47 2.79 8.58 -4.57
N ARG A 48 2.84 8.64 -5.90
CA ARG A 48 3.32 9.82 -6.62
C ARG A 48 2.44 11.06 -6.44
N ALA A 49 1.18 10.88 -6.03
CA ALA A 49 0.21 11.97 -5.92
C ALA A 49 0.02 12.45 -4.46
N ARG A 50 0.23 11.59 -3.47
CA ARG A 50 -0.20 11.84 -2.06
C ARG A 50 0.93 12.01 -1.05
N GLY A 51 2.15 12.26 -1.50
CA GLY A 51 3.27 12.60 -0.63
C GLY A 51 4.19 11.40 -0.31
N PRO A 52 4.71 11.30 0.93
CA PRO A 52 5.86 10.43 1.21
C PRO A 52 5.56 8.95 0.98
N ALA A 53 6.63 8.20 0.70
CA ALA A 53 6.59 6.75 0.75
C ALA A 53 6.32 6.26 2.19
N PHE A 54 5.68 5.11 2.32
CA PHE A 54 5.27 4.53 3.59
C PHE A 54 5.74 3.08 3.70
N SER A 55 6.13 2.68 4.90
CA SER A 55 6.41 1.29 5.24
C SER A 55 5.90 0.94 6.63
N LEU A 56 5.34 -0.27 6.76
CA LEU A 56 4.94 -0.86 8.03
C LEU A 56 5.54 -2.26 8.15
N THR A 57 6.30 -2.48 9.22
CA THR A 57 6.77 -3.79 9.66
C THR A 57 6.06 -4.17 10.96
N ARG A 58 5.87 -5.47 11.18
CA ARG A 58 5.21 -6.00 12.38
C ARG A 58 5.95 -7.24 12.86
N THR A 59 5.99 -7.42 14.17
CA THR A 59 6.50 -8.63 14.82
C THR A 59 5.42 -9.69 15.01
N ARG A 60 4.15 -9.26 15.07
CA ARG A 60 2.99 -10.15 15.13
C ARG A 60 2.33 -10.25 13.74
N LEU A 61 2.22 -11.48 13.25
CA LEU A 61 1.52 -11.77 12.00
C LEU A 61 0.03 -11.41 12.13
N VAL A 62 -0.47 -10.68 11.15
CA VAL A 62 -1.88 -10.40 10.94
C VAL A 62 -2.23 -10.68 9.49
N GLY A 63 -3.51 -10.90 9.19
CA GLY A 63 -3.95 -11.20 7.83
C GLY A 63 -5.46 -11.05 7.63
N GLY A 64 -5.86 -11.19 6.37
CA GLY A 64 -7.26 -11.07 5.95
C GLY A 64 -7.66 -9.66 5.52
N ALA A 65 -8.82 -9.56 4.86
CA ALA A 65 -9.35 -8.32 4.29
C ALA A 65 -9.65 -7.23 5.35
N ALA A 66 -9.72 -7.60 6.63
CA ALA A 66 -9.96 -6.68 7.74
C ALA A 66 -8.72 -5.90 8.20
N ASP A 67 -7.50 -6.31 7.80
CA ASP A 67 -6.27 -5.59 8.19
C ASP A 67 -6.13 -4.28 7.40
N THR A 68 -6.68 -3.22 7.98
CA THR A 68 -6.71 -1.87 7.42
C THR A 68 -5.68 -0.94 8.07
N VAL A 69 -4.88 -1.44 9.03
CA VAL A 69 -3.95 -0.64 9.85
C VAL A 69 -2.92 0.09 8.98
N ALA A 70 -2.38 -0.57 7.95
CA ALA A 70 -1.41 0.07 7.05
C ALA A 70 -2.00 1.30 6.34
N ARG A 71 -3.24 1.19 5.85
CA ARG A 71 -3.94 2.30 5.20
C ARG A 71 -4.17 3.44 6.20
N MET A 72 -4.73 3.12 7.37
CA MET A 72 -5.03 4.11 8.40
C MET A 72 -3.78 4.87 8.86
N LEU A 73 -2.68 4.16 9.12
CA LEU A 73 -1.41 4.79 9.51
C LEU A 73 -0.80 5.64 8.39
N ALA A 74 -0.87 5.18 7.14
CA ALA A 74 -0.37 5.96 6.01
C ALA A 74 -1.16 7.27 5.83
N ASP A 75 -2.49 7.22 5.99
CA ASP A 75 -3.35 8.41 5.90
C ASP A 75 -3.09 9.37 7.06
N GLU A 76 -2.93 8.86 8.28
CA GLU A 76 -2.62 9.67 9.47
C GLU A 76 -1.26 10.39 9.34
N ILE A 77 -0.21 9.65 8.94
CA ILE A 77 1.13 10.22 8.74
C ILE A 77 1.09 11.31 7.67
N ARG A 78 0.35 11.09 6.58
CA ARG A 78 0.20 12.12 5.53
C ARG A 78 -0.44 13.37 6.09
N SER A 79 -1.56 13.24 6.81
CA SER A 79 -2.26 14.35 7.45
C SER A 79 -1.29 15.17 8.30
N ALA A 80 -0.54 14.51 9.19
CA ALA A 80 0.44 15.14 10.07
C ALA A 80 1.56 15.86 9.31
N VAL A 81 2.12 15.24 8.27
CA VAL A 81 3.22 15.83 7.48
C VAL A 81 2.73 16.98 6.60
N THR A 82 1.51 16.93 6.08
CA THR A 82 0.92 18.05 5.31
C THR A 82 0.55 19.23 6.21
N GLY A 83 0.01 18.96 7.41
CA GLY A 83 -0.30 20.00 8.40
C GLY A 83 0.95 20.72 8.91
N ALA A 84 2.05 19.99 9.12
CA ALA A 84 3.32 20.57 9.55
C ALA A 84 4.02 21.43 8.48
N LYS A 85 3.66 21.30 7.19
CA LYS A 85 4.24 22.12 6.10
C LYS A 85 3.57 23.49 5.94
N GLY A 86 2.42 23.71 6.58
CA GLY A 86 1.68 24.98 6.55
C GLY A 86 1.85 25.86 7.79
N ALA A 87 2.73 25.46 8.73
CA ALA A 87 3.03 26.17 9.98
C ALA A 87 4.41 26.83 9.93
#